data_AF-A0A261U4E5-F1
#
_entry.id   AF-A0A261U4E5-F1
#
_cell.length_a   1.000
_cell.length_b   1.000
_cell.length_c   1.000
_cell.angle_alpha   90.00
_cell.angle_beta   90.00
_cell.angle_gamma   90.00
#
_symmetry.space_group_name_H-M   'P 1'
#
loop_
_entity.id
_entity.type
_entity.pdbx_description
1 polymer ?
#
loop_
_entity_poly.entity_id
_entity_poly.type
_entity_poly.pdbx_seq_one_letter_code
_entity_poly.pdbx_strand_id
1 'polypeptide(L)'
;MLHIDTVLSLYPDDAARLLLLSQAMAQTQADLTSLRDAINTGNRKAALDHTHKAKGTASFLGADKQALQHFDQLTQALKNADGKQSDTTTHRHPAGQPHHCEPTNHPALLAPMPATVRHSFIAVESILQDLEVSIQTRIKALKNKQTRSRNA
;
A
#
# COMPACT_ATOMS: atom_id res chain seq x y z
N MET A 1 -2.77 4.87 -20.13
CA MET A 1 -1.84 4.14 -19.23
C MET A 1 -1.76 2.70 -19.75
N LEU A 2 -0.60 2.05 -19.72
CA LEU A 2 -0.47 0.65 -20.18
C LEU A 2 -0.96 -0.28 -19.07
N HIS A 3 -1.91 -1.16 -19.38
CA HIS A 3 -2.43 -2.16 -18.44
C HIS A 3 -1.68 -3.48 -18.64
N ILE A 4 -1.58 -4.30 -17.59
CA ILE A 4 -0.91 -5.59 -17.66
C ILE A 4 -1.44 -6.48 -18.79
N ASP A 5 -2.74 -6.42 -19.11
CA ASP A 5 -3.33 -7.14 -20.24
C ASP A 5 -2.77 -6.70 -21.61
N THR A 6 -2.54 -5.40 -21.78
CA THR A 6 -1.88 -4.87 -22.98
C THR A 6 -0.45 -5.39 -23.06
N VAL A 7 0.28 -5.39 -21.94
CA VAL A 7 1.66 -5.89 -21.87
C VAL A 7 1.71 -7.39 -22.18
N LEU A 8 0.85 -8.20 -21.56
CA LEU A 8 0.80 -9.65 -21.76
C LEU A 8 0.53 -10.02 -23.21
N SER A 9 -0.24 -9.20 -23.92
CA SER A 9 -0.53 -9.40 -25.36
C SER A 9 0.70 -9.21 -26.24
N LEU A 10 1.71 -8.47 -25.78
CA LEU A 10 2.97 -8.27 -26.50
C LEU A 10 3.94 -9.45 -26.36
N TYR A 11 3.74 -10.32 -25.35
CA TYR A 11 4.58 -11.50 -25.17
C TYR A 11 4.04 -12.66 -26.01
N PRO A 12 4.84 -13.27 -26.90
CA PRO A 12 4.38 -14.38 -27.74
C PRO A 12 4.33 -15.72 -26.99
N ASP A 13 5.15 -15.87 -25.94
CA ASP A 13 5.32 -17.12 -25.20
C ASP A 13 4.63 -17.10 -23.82
N ASP A 14 4.07 -18.25 -23.44
CA ASP A 14 3.33 -18.40 -22.18
C ASP A 14 4.27 -18.43 -20.95
N ALA A 15 5.53 -18.84 -21.07
CA ALA A 15 6.49 -18.80 -19.96
C ALA A 15 6.89 -17.35 -19.63
N ALA A 16 7.10 -16.50 -20.64
CA ALA A 16 7.35 -15.07 -20.43
C ALA A 16 6.15 -14.36 -19.76
N ARG A 17 4.92 -14.68 -20.19
CA ARG A 17 3.68 -14.19 -19.55
C ARG A 17 3.58 -14.64 -18.09
N LEU A 18 3.90 -15.89 -17.81
CA LEU A 18 3.92 -16.44 -16.44
C LEU A 18 4.96 -15.75 -15.55
N LEU A 19 6.15 -15.46 -16.08
CA LEU A 19 7.20 -14.76 -15.34
C LEU A 19 6.75 -13.34 -14.97
N LEU A 20 6.18 -12.60 -15.93
CA LEU A 20 5.65 -11.25 -15.69
C LEU A 20 4.55 -11.25 -14.63
N LEU A 21 3.58 -12.18 -14.72
CA LEU A 21 2.51 -12.29 -13.74
C LEU A 21 3.03 -12.68 -12.34
N SER A 22 4.02 -13.57 -12.27
CA SER A 22 4.64 -13.96 -11.00
C SER A 22 5.38 -12.79 -10.35
N GLN A 23 6.08 -11.98 -11.15
CA GLN A 23 6.74 -10.77 -10.66
C GLN A 23 5.74 -9.72 -10.20
N ALA A 24 4.65 -9.52 -10.94
CA ALA A 24 3.55 -8.64 -10.55
C ALA A 24 2.90 -9.07 -9.22
N MET A 25 2.70 -10.37 -9.01
CA MET A 25 2.17 -10.92 -7.76
C MET A 25 3.12 -10.65 -6.59
N ALA A 26 4.41 -10.97 -6.75
CA ALA A 26 5.43 -10.71 -5.74
C ALA A 26 5.54 -9.21 -5.40
N GLN A 27 5.42 -8.34 -6.40
CA GLN A 27 5.42 -6.89 -6.19
C GLN A 27 4.19 -6.42 -5.39
N THR A 28 3.01 -6.94 -5.70
CA THR A 28 1.77 -6.64 -4.98
C THR A 28 1.85 -7.06 -3.51
N GLN A 29 2.40 -8.25 -3.24
CA GLN A 29 2.63 -8.77 -1.89
C GLN A 29 3.63 -7.92 -1.10
N ALA A 30 4.72 -7.52 -1.74
CA ALA A 30 5.72 -6.65 -1.13
C ALA A 30 5.11 -5.28 -0.79
N ASP A 31 4.35 -4.69 -1.71
CA ASP A 31 3.71 -3.39 -1.49
C ASP A 31 2.69 -3.45 -0.35
N LEU A 32 1.87 -4.52 -0.28
CA LEU A 32 0.92 -4.73 0.81
C LEU A 32 1.63 -4.91 2.16
N THR A 33 2.72 -5.69 2.20
CA THR A 33 3.48 -5.93 3.43
C THR A 33 4.15 -4.65 3.93
N SER A 34 4.85 -3.92 3.04
CA SER A 34 5.52 -2.67 3.40
C SER A 34 4.52 -1.58 3.82
N LEU A 35 3.38 -1.47 3.15
CA LEU A 35 2.35 -0.51 3.52
C LEU A 35 1.72 -0.86 4.88
N ARG A 36 1.37 -2.13 5.10
CA ARG A 36 0.81 -2.60 6.38
C ARG A 36 1.79 -2.35 7.52
N ASP A 37 3.07 -2.65 7.33
CA ASP A 37 4.11 -2.39 8.32
C ASP A 37 4.25 -0.90 8.64
N ALA A 38 4.32 -0.04 7.63
CA ALA A 38 4.40 1.41 7.83
C ALA A 38 3.18 2.00 8.56
N ILE A 39 1.98 1.48 8.30
CA ILE A 39 0.75 1.88 9.00
C ILE A 39 0.76 1.43 10.47
N ASN A 40 1.21 0.19 10.73
CA ASN A 40 1.26 -0.38 12.07
C ASN A 40 2.35 0.25 12.94
N THR A 41 3.51 0.52 12.36
CA THR A 41 4.67 1.17 13.02
C THR A 41 4.52 2.67 13.12
N GLY A 42 3.44 3.26 12.59
CA GLY A 42 3.26 4.71 12.61
C GLY A 42 4.25 5.48 11.74
N ASN A 43 5.02 4.81 10.87
CA ASN A 43 5.97 5.46 9.97
C ASN A 43 5.24 6.08 8.77
N ARG A 44 4.75 7.30 8.98
CA ARG A 44 3.96 8.06 8.01
C ARG A 44 4.68 8.29 6.67
N LYS A 45 5.96 8.64 6.70
CA LYS A 45 6.73 8.92 5.47
C LYS A 45 6.80 7.66 4.61
N ALA A 46 7.18 6.54 5.22
CA ALA A 46 7.15 5.24 4.57
C ALA A 46 5.74 4.88 4.08
N ALA A 47 4.69 5.15 4.87
CA ALA A 47 3.31 4.87 4.47
C ALA A 47 2.90 5.68 3.22
N LEU A 48 3.30 6.95 3.09
CA LEU A 48 3.04 7.77 1.90
C LEU A 48 3.79 7.22 0.68
N ASP A 49 5.08 6.92 0.84
CA ASP A 49 5.92 6.39 -0.25
C ASP A 49 5.39 5.03 -0.73
N HIS A 50 5.05 4.13 0.20
CA HIS A 50 4.46 2.83 -0.10
C HIS A 50 3.06 2.94 -0.70
N THR A 51 2.23 3.90 -0.26
CA THR A 51 0.91 4.16 -0.86
C THR A 51 1.05 4.59 -2.32
N HIS A 52 1.99 5.51 -2.61
CA HIS A 52 2.23 5.97 -3.97
C HIS A 52 2.71 4.83 -4.88
N LYS A 53 3.67 4.04 -4.40
CA LYS A 53 4.17 2.87 -5.11
C LYS A 53 3.07 1.84 -5.38
N ALA A 54 2.30 1.49 -4.35
CA ALA A 54 1.19 0.54 -4.45
C ALA A 54 0.10 1.03 -5.42
N LYS A 55 -0.18 2.34 -5.47
CA LYS A 55 -1.09 2.94 -6.45
C LYS A 55 -0.58 2.74 -7.88
N GLY A 56 0.73 2.92 -8.10
CA GLY A 56 1.38 2.65 -9.38
C GLY A 56 1.23 1.19 -9.80
N THR A 57 1.51 0.26 -8.89
CA THR A 57 1.30 -1.18 -9.10
C THR A 57 -0.16 -1.48 -9.44
N ALA A 58 -1.12 -1.03 -8.63
CA ALA A 58 -2.54 -1.26 -8.86
C ALA A 58 -3.00 -0.71 -10.22
N SER A 59 -2.55 0.49 -10.58
CA SER A 59 -2.89 1.09 -11.85
C SER A 59 -2.27 0.36 -13.06
N PHE A 60 -1.05 -0.18 -12.92
CA PHE A 60 -0.44 -1.04 -13.93
C PHE A 60 -1.21 -2.35 -14.10
N LEU A 61 -1.68 -2.93 -13.00
CA LEU A 61 -2.51 -4.14 -12.99
C LEU A 61 -3.92 -3.92 -13.53
N GLY A 62 -4.30 -2.68 -13.80
CA GLY A 62 -5.58 -2.31 -14.37
C GLY A 62 -6.70 -2.17 -13.34
N ALA A 63 -6.36 -1.82 -12.09
CA ALA A 63 -7.35 -1.35 -11.13
C ALA A 63 -8.17 -0.20 -11.73
N ASP A 64 -9.48 -0.22 -11.48
CA ASP A 64 -10.39 0.78 -12.00
C ASP A 64 -10.22 2.14 -11.30
N LYS A 65 -10.91 3.14 -11.84
CA LYS A 65 -10.78 4.52 -11.36
C LYS A 65 -11.28 4.69 -9.93
N GLN A 66 -12.28 3.93 -9.48
CA GLN A 66 -12.76 3.98 -8.10
C GLN A 66 -11.74 3.33 -7.16
N ALA A 67 -11.18 2.19 -7.54
CA ALA A 67 -10.09 1.56 -6.79
C ALA A 67 -8.91 2.53 -6.57
N LEU A 68 -8.50 3.27 -7.62
CA LEU A 68 -7.42 4.25 -7.51
C LEU A 68 -7.75 5.46 -6.61
N GLN A 69 -9.03 5.81 -6.45
CA GLN A 69 -9.46 6.88 -5.54
C GLN A 69 -9.25 6.50 -4.07
N HIS A 70 -9.33 5.22 -3.71
CA HIS A 70 -9.05 4.79 -2.33
C HIS A 70 -7.59 5.02 -1.93
N PHE A 71 -6.64 4.91 -2.87
CA PHE A 71 -5.25 5.29 -2.63
C PHE A 71 -5.09 6.80 -2.41
N ASP A 72 -5.87 7.62 -3.12
CA ASP A 72 -5.88 9.07 -2.92
C ASP A 72 -6.48 9.46 -1.56
N GLN A 73 -7.54 8.78 -1.14
CA GLN A 73 -8.13 8.93 0.20
C GLN A 73 -7.15 8.57 1.30
N LEU A 74 -6.44 7.44 1.16
CA LEU A 74 -5.39 7.05 2.11
C LEU A 74 -4.26 8.09 2.14
N THR A 75 -3.84 8.59 0.98
CA THR A 75 -2.82 9.65 0.88
C THR A 75 -3.28 10.93 1.60
N GLN A 76 -4.55 11.34 1.45
CA GLN A 76 -5.10 12.49 2.15
C GLN A 76 -5.20 12.25 3.66
N ALA A 77 -5.67 11.08 4.08
CA ALA A 77 -5.75 10.72 5.50
C ALA A 77 -4.36 10.75 6.16
N LEU A 78 -3.35 10.18 5.47
CA LEU A 78 -1.95 10.26 5.88
C LEU A 78 -1.50 11.72 5.95
N LYS A 79 -1.80 12.57 4.95
CA LYS A 79 -1.43 13.99 4.97
C LYS A 79 -2.05 14.75 6.15
N ASN A 80 -3.33 14.52 6.43
CA ASN A 80 -4.09 15.21 7.48
C ASN A 80 -3.69 14.80 8.89
N ALA A 81 -3.09 13.61 9.06
CA ALA A 81 -2.56 13.17 10.35
C ALA A 81 -1.35 14.02 10.84
N ASP A 82 -0.78 14.92 10.01
CA ASP A 82 0.41 15.76 10.33
C ASP A 82 -0.05 16.94 11.16
N GLY A 83 -1.10 17.60 10.66
CA GLY A 83 -1.61 18.82 11.26
C GLY A 83 -2.16 18.60 12.65
N LYS A 84 -2.49 17.35 13.02
CA LYS A 84 -2.98 16.99 14.35
C LYS A 84 -1.89 16.67 15.38
N GLN A 85 -0.64 16.45 14.98
CA GLN A 85 0.47 16.31 15.94
C GLN A 85 0.97 17.66 16.48
N SER A 86 0.58 18.78 15.86
CA SER A 86 1.00 20.13 16.25
C SER A 86 0.11 20.81 17.31
N ASP A 87 -1.00 20.20 17.74
CA ASP A 87 -2.04 20.88 18.54
C ASP A 87 -2.20 20.36 19.99
N THR A 88 -1.15 19.79 20.59
CA THR A 88 -1.16 19.42 22.03
C THR A 88 -0.16 20.17 22.91
N THR A 89 0.43 21.26 22.43
CA THR A 89 1.21 22.19 23.28
C THR A 89 0.58 23.57 23.29
N THR A 90 -0.66 23.68 23.75
CA THR A 90 -1.18 24.94 24.34
C THR A 90 -1.85 24.58 25.65
N HIS A 91 -1.04 24.18 26.63
CA HIS A 91 -1.46 24.25 28.01
C HIS A 91 -1.22 25.69 28.48
N ARG A 92 -2.23 26.54 28.27
CA ARG A 92 -2.32 27.86 28.87
C ARG A 92 -2.49 27.65 30.39
N HIS A 93 -1.41 27.76 31.15
CA HIS A 93 -1.46 27.95 32.60
C HIS A 93 -0.68 29.22 32.98
N PRO A 94 -1.30 30.20 33.66
CA PRO A 94 -0.62 31.39 34.13
C PRO A 94 0.12 31.11 35.45
N ALA A 95 1.28 31.76 35.60
CA ALA A 95 1.98 32.09 36.84
C ALA A 95 2.52 30.94 37.74
N GLY A 96 3.86 30.76 37.67
CA GLY A 96 4.70 30.63 38.86
C GLY A 96 5.19 29.25 39.28
N GLN A 97 6.37 28.83 38.80
CA GLN A 97 7.52 28.28 39.58
C GLN A 97 8.55 27.58 38.66
N PRO A 98 9.86 27.64 38.95
CA PRO A 98 10.90 26.99 38.16
C PRO A 98 11.22 25.61 38.76
N HIS A 99 10.71 24.54 38.16
CA HIS A 99 11.29 23.21 38.34
C HIS A 99 11.76 22.70 36.99
N HIS A 100 13.08 22.59 36.89
CA HIS A 100 13.82 21.96 35.81
C HIS A 100 13.36 20.50 35.70
N CYS A 101 12.46 20.23 34.76
CA CYS A 101 12.21 18.87 34.29
C CYS A 101 13.05 18.66 33.04
N GLU A 102 14.07 17.81 33.14
CA GLU A 102 14.76 17.27 31.96
C GLU A 102 13.74 16.64 31.00
N PRO A 103 13.80 16.92 29.69
CA PRO A 103 13.05 16.15 28.72
C PRO A 103 13.75 14.79 28.59
N THR A 104 13.21 13.79 29.28
CA THR A 104 13.58 12.40 29.03
C THR A 104 13.20 12.09 27.58
N ASN A 105 14.18 12.18 26.68
CA ASN A 105 14.12 11.70 25.31
C ASN A 105 13.93 10.17 25.34
N HIS A 106 12.70 9.75 25.60
CA HIS A 106 12.27 8.41 25.24
C HIS A 106 12.24 8.40 23.71
N PRO A 107 12.86 7.42 23.04
CA PRO A 107 12.58 7.20 21.64
C PRO A 107 11.08 6.93 21.56
N ALA A 108 10.33 7.88 21.04
CA ALA A 108 8.90 7.75 20.89
C ALA A 108 8.66 6.50 20.05
N LEU A 109 8.22 5.42 20.70
CA LEU A 109 7.56 4.32 20.04
C LEU A 109 6.48 4.98 19.20
N LEU A 110 6.68 5.02 17.88
CA LEU A 110 5.73 5.59 16.95
C LEU A 110 4.40 4.86 17.20
N ALA A 111 3.45 5.58 17.79
CA ALA A 111 2.14 5.02 18.06
C ALA A 111 1.52 4.59 16.73
N PRO A 112 0.72 3.50 16.71
CA PRO A 112 0.04 3.07 15.49
C PRO A 112 -0.77 4.22 14.88
N MET A 113 -0.86 4.24 13.55
CA MET A 113 -1.55 5.31 12.81
C MET A 113 -2.97 5.56 13.33
N PRO A 114 -3.48 6.81 13.25
CA PRO A 114 -4.84 7.15 13.67
C PRO A 114 -5.91 6.24 13.03
N ALA A 115 -7.03 6.04 13.73
CA ALA A 115 -8.11 5.18 13.27
C ALA A 115 -8.65 5.56 11.87
N THR A 116 -8.62 6.85 11.50
CA THR A 116 -9.01 7.35 10.18
C THR A 116 -8.07 6.85 9.06
N VAL A 117 -6.76 6.82 9.32
CA VAL A 117 -5.76 6.28 8.39
C VAL A 117 -5.93 4.77 8.27
N ARG A 118 -6.10 4.07 9.40
CA ARG A 118 -6.33 2.61 9.40
C ARG A 118 -7.60 2.23 8.65
N HIS A 119 -8.69 2.99 8.82
CA HIS A 119 -9.93 2.76 8.09
C HIS A 119 -9.75 2.94 6.57
N SER A 120 -9.05 3.99 6.15
CA SER A 120 -8.74 4.22 4.73
C SER A 120 -7.82 3.12 4.16
N PHE A 121 -6.90 2.60 4.98
CA PHE A 121 -6.01 1.52 4.59
C PHE A 121 -6.75 0.20 4.31
N ILE A 122 -7.83 -0.13 5.05
CA ILE A 122 -8.61 -1.36 4.83
C ILE A 122 -9.14 -1.45 3.38
N ALA A 123 -9.62 -0.33 2.82
CA ALA A 123 -10.08 -0.31 1.44
C ALA A 123 -8.94 -0.57 0.44
N VAL A 124 -7.77 0.05 0.66
CA VAL A 124 -6.58 -0.17 -0.17
C VAL A 124 -6.07 -1.61 -0.06
N GLU A 125 -6.09 -2.17 1.14
CA GLU A 125 -5.69 -3.55 1.40
C GLU A 125 -6.58 -4.55 0.65
N SER A 126 -7.91 -4.37 0.69
CA SER A 126 -8.86 -5.20 -0.05
C SER A 126 -8.59 -5.17 -1.55
N ILE A 127 -8.33 -3.98 -2.11
CA ILE A 127 -8.04 -3.82 -3.55
C ILE A 127 -6.77 -4.59 -3.93
N LEU A 128 -5.70 -4.47 -3.15
CA LEU A 128 -4.45 -5.19 -3.42
C LEU A 128 -4.63 -6.71 -3.31
N GLN A 129 -5.46 -7.19 -2.39
CA GLN A 129 -5.81 -8.60 -2.27
C GLN A 129 -6.63 -9.10 -3.47
N ASP A 130 -7.63 -8.33 -3.93
CA ASP A 130 -8.42 -8.69 -5.11
C ASP A 130 -7.56 -8.77 -6.38
N LEU A 131 -6.59 -7.85 -6.52
CA LEU A 131 -5.61 -7.87 -7.60
C LEU A 131 -4.70 -9.11 -7.52
N GLU A 132 -4.24 -9.49 -6.32
CA GLU A 132 -3.47 -10.73 -6.13
C GLU A 132 -4.26 -11.96 -6.60
N VAL A 133 -5.53 -12.08 -6.19
CA VAL A 133 -6.41 -13.19 -6.60
C VAL A 133 -6.62 -13.21 -8.12
N SER A 134 -6.80 -12.04 -8.74
CA SER A 134 -6.91 -11.91 -10.18
C SER A 134 -5.64 -12.40 -10.90
N ILE A 135 -4.46 -11.99 -10.44
CA ILE A 135 -3.17 -12.46 -10.99
C ILE A 135 -3.03 -13.97 -10.83
N GLN A 136 -3.34 -14.51 -9.65
CA GLN A 136 -3.26 -15.95 -9.37
C GLN A 136 -4.17 -16.76 -10.30
N THR A 137 -5.38 -16.26 -10.58
CA THR A 137 -6.32 -16.88 -11.52
C THR A 137 -5.73 -16.93 -12.93
N ARG A 138 -5.10 -15.84 -13.40
CA ARG A 138 -4.44 -15.78 -14.71
C ARG A 138 -3.25 -16.73 -14.81
N ILE A 139 -2.42 -16.82 -13.76
CA ILE A 139 -1.30 -17.77 -13.68
C ILE A 139 -1.82 -19.21 -13.80
N LYS A 140 -2.88 -19.56 -13.07
CA LYS A 140 -3.48 -20.89 -13.12
C LYS A 140 -4.02 -21.21 -14.53
N ALA A 141 -4.69 -20.26 -15.17
CA ALA A 141 -5.19 -20.43 -16.53
C ALA A 141 -4.07 -20.69 -17.55
N LEU A 142 -2.97 -19.93 -17.49
CA LEU A 142 -1.82 -20.11 -18.37
C LEU A 142 -1.10 -21.45 -18.14
N LYS A 143 -0.91 -21.86 -16.88
CA LYS A 143 -0.33 -23.17 -16.57
C LYS A 143 -1.18 -24.31 -17.13
N ASN A 144 -2.50 -24.25 -16.96
CA ASN A 144 -3.42 -25.26 -17.50
C ASN A 144 -3.36 -25.34 -19.03
N LYS A 145 -3.25 -24.19 -19.71
CA LYS A 145 -3.09 -24.12 -21.17
C LYS A 145 -1.78 -24.80 -21.60
N GLN A 146 -0.66 -24.51 -20.95
CA GLN A 146 0.63 -25.15 -21.23
C GLN A 146 0.59 -26.68 -21.06
N THR A 147 -0.06 -27.17 -20.00
CA THR A 147 -0.21 -28.62 -19.78
C THR A 147 -1.03 -29.27 -20.88
N ARG A 148 -2.12 -28.63 -21.34
CA ARG A 148 -2.94 -29.16 -22.45
C ARG A 148 -2.17 -29.19 -23.77
N SER A 149 -1.43 -28.13 -24.11
CA SER A 149 -0.62 -28.09 -25.34
C SER A 149 0.55 -29.08 -25.36
N ARG A 150 1.04 -29.55 -24.19
CA ARG A 150 2.09 -30.58 -24.11
C ARG A 150 1.57 -32.01 -24.26
N ASN A 151 0.29 -32.24 -24.04
CA ASN A 151 -0.34 -33.57 -24.07
C ASN A 151 -1.14 -33.82 -25.36
N ALA A 152 -1.14 -32.87 -26.29
CA ALA A 152 -1.77 -32.93 -27.61
C ALA A 152 -0.69 -33.13 -28.68
#